data_AF-A0A4Y9ELK6-F1
#
_entry.id   AF-A0A4Y9ELK6-F1
#
_cell.length_a   1.000
_cell.length_b   1.000
_cell.length_c   1.000
_cell.angle_alpha   90.00
_cell.angle_beta   90.00
_cell.angle_gamma   90.00
#
_symmetry.space_group_name_H-M   'P 1'
#
loop_
_entity.id
_entity.type
_entity.pdbx_description
1 polymer ?
#
loop_
_entity_poly.entity_id
_entity_poly.type
_entity_poly.pdbx_seq_one_letter_code
_entity_poly.pdbx_strand_id
1 'polypeptide(L)' 'MHRWLLVLPFVWQVALVPFANDVAWRPLGLPFALVWQLAGVVFASLVIALVHVLDKRAARR' A
#
# COMPACT_ATOMS: atom_id res chain seq x y z
N MET A 1 -8.32 18.19 -0.41
CA MET A 1 -7.96 17.34 0.75
C MET A 1 -7.79 15.84 0.41
N HIS A 2 -7.78 15.42 -0.87
CA HIS A 2 -7.60 14.00 -1.25
C HIS A 2 -6.14 13.50 -1.20
N ARG A 3 -5.14 14.39 -1.15
CA ARG A 3 -3.70 14.01 -1.13
C ARG A 3 -3.28 13.27 0.15
N TRP A 4 -4.06 13.37 1.23
CA TRP A 4 -3.84 12.60 2.45
C TRP A 4 -3.94 11.08 2.23
N LEU A 5 -4.57 10.63 1.14
CA LEU A 5 -4.58 9.21 0.75
C LEU A 5 -3.16 8.66 0.55
N LEU A 6 -2.18 9.51 0.18
CA LEU A 6 -0.78 9.09 0.01
C LEU A 6 -0.10 8.66 1.32
N VAL A 7 -0.73 8.90 2.47
CA VAL A 7 -0.24 8.41 3.78
C VAL A 7 -0.57 6.91 3.97
N LEU A 8 -1.58 6.38 3.27
CA LEU A 8 -2.04 5.01 3.42
C LEU A 8 -0.93 3.95 3.21
N PRO A 9 -0.05 4.05 2.20
CA PRO A 9 1.03 3.07 2.01
C PRO A 9 2.03 3.07 3.18
N PHE A 10 2.25 4.22 3.81
CA PHE A 10 3.14 4.32 4.96
C PHE A 10 2.50 3.72 6.21
N VAL A 11 1.19 3.90 6.41
CA VAL A 11 0.45 3.24 7.48
C VAL A 11 0.48 1.72 7.29
N TRP A 12 0.26 1.23 6.07
CA TRP A 12 0.39 -0.19 5.74
C TRP A 12 1.77 -0.74 6.09
N GLN A 13 2.84 -0.02 5.76
CA GLN A 13 4.20 -0.49 6.08
C GLN A 13 4.49 -0.38 7.57
N VAL A 14 4.40 0.80 8.17
CA VAL A 14 4.90 1.04 9.53
C VAL A 14 4.00 0.41 10.59
N ALA A 15 2.68 0.51 10.44
CA ALA A 15 1.76 0.06 11.49
C ALA A 15 1.55 -1.47 11.46
N LEU A 16 1.64 -2.09 10.28
CA LEU A 16 1.34 -3.52 10.12
C LEU A 16 2.58 -4.39 9.93
N VAL A 17 3.79 -3.83 9.81
CA VAL A 17 5.04 -4.61 9.79
C VAL A 17 5.20 -5.53 11.01
N PRO A 18 4.88 -5.12 12.26
CA PRO A 18 4.96 -6.04 13.40
C PRO A 18 4.09 -7.28 13.19
N PHE A 19 2.86 -7.10 12.72
CA PHE A 19 1.96 -8.20 12.38
C PHE A 19 2.51 -9.05 11.23
N ALA A 20 3.03 -8.43 10.17
CA ALA A 20 3.59 -9.16 9.03
C ALA A 20 4.81 -9.99 9.40
N ASN A 21 5.64 -9.54 10.35
CA ASN A 21 6.84 -10.27 10.77
C ASN A 21 6.54 -11.52 11.61
N ASP A 22 5.42 -11.52 12.35
CA ASP A 22 5.02 -12.67 13.18
C ASP A 22 4.27 -13.75 12.37
N VAL A 23 3.95 -13.49 11.10
CA VAL A 23 3.24 -14.46 10.24
C VAL A 23 4.23 -15.51 9.71
N ALA A 24 4.13 -16.72 10.24
CA ALA A 24 4.93 -17.89 9.81
C ALA A 24 4.52 -18.46 8.43
N TRP A 25 3.53 -17.89 7.76
CA TRP A 25 3.05 -18.34 6.46
C TRP A 25 4.14 -18.14 5.39
N ARG A 26 4.34 -19.13 4.51
CA ARG A 26 5.39 -19.10 3.48
C ARG A 26 4.84 -19.44 2.10
N PRO A 27 4.20 -18.48 1.41
CA PRO A 27 3.67 -18.71 0.06
C PRO A 27 4.80 -19.05 -0.90
N LEU A 28 4.66 -20.15 -1.66
CA LEU A 28 5.69 -20.61 -2.62
C LEU A 28 7.08 -20.84 -1.98
N GLY A 29 7.14 -21.05 -0.67
CA GLY A 29 8.39 -21.19 0.09
C GLY A 29 9.08 -19.87 0.43
N LEU A 30 8.51 -18.72 0.06
CA LEU A 30 9.08 -17.39 0.32
C LEU A 30 8.70 -16.88 1.72
N PRO A 31 9.56 -16.07 2.36
CA PRO A 31 9.18 -15.35 3.57
C PRO A 31 7.94 -14.47 3.34
N PHE A 32 6.99 -14.48 4.28
CA PHE A 32 5.79 -13.64 4.21
C PHE A 32 6.13 -12.16 3.99
N ALA A 33 7.20 -11.67 4.62
CA ALA A 33 7.69 -10.30 4.46
C ALA A 33 7.92 -9.90 2.98
N LEU A 34 8.37 -10.81 2.12
CA LEU A 34 8.56 -10.51 0.69
C LEU A 34 7.22 -10.35 -0.03
N VAL A 35 6.27 -11.23 0.24
CA VAL A 35 4.91 -11.16 -0.32
C VAL A 35 4.21 -9.90 0.18
N TRP A 36 4.38 -9.59 1.46
CA TRP A 36 3.91 -8.36 2.09
C TRP A 36 4.49 -7.10 1.43
N GLN A 37 5.80 -7.12 1.12
CA GLN A 37 6.46 -6.02 0.43
C GLN A 37 5.90 -5.81 -0.98
N LEU A 38 5.72 -6.90 -1.74
CA LEU A 38 5.12 -6.85 -3.08
C LEU A 38 3.68 -6.33 -3.04
N ALA A 39 2.87 -6.82 -2.09
CA ALA A 39 1.52 -6.32 -1.85
C ALA A 39 1.52 -4.82 -1.52
N GLY A 40 2.49 -4.36 -0.73
CA GLY A 40 2.70 -2.95 -0.41
C GLY A 40 3.00 -2.10 -1.65
N VAL A 41 3.81 -2.59 -2.59
CA VAL A 41 4.10 -1.88 -3.86
C VAL A 41 2.84 -1.76 -4.72
N VAL A 42 2.08 -2.84 -4.85
CA VAL A 42 0.80 -2.83 -5.59
C VAL A 42 -0.18 -1.86 -4.93
N PHE A 43 -0.32 -1.93 -3.61
CA PHE A 43 -1.18 -1.05 -2.83
C PHE A 43 -0.80 0.43 -3.01
N ALA A 44 0.49 0.77 -2.89
CA ALA A 44 0.96 2.14 -3.12
C ALA A 44 0.64 2.63 -4.53
N SER A 45 0.86 1.78 -5.53
CA SER A 45 0.57 2.10 -6.94
C SER A 45 -0.91 2.40 -7.16
N LEU A 46 -1.80 1.61 -6.56
CA LEU A 46 -3.25 1.81 -6.63
C LEU A 46 -3.69 3.12 -5.95
N VAL A 47 -3.12 3.42 -4.78
CA VAL A 47 -3.39 4.67 -4.06
C VAL A 47 -2.96 5.88 -4.88
N ILE A 48 -1.76 5.84 -5.48
CA ILE A 48 -1.28 6.92 -6.35
C ILE A 48 -2.18 7.08 -7.58
N ALA A 49 -2.53 5.99 -8.24
CA ALA A 49 -3.45 6.01 -9.38
C ALA A 49 -4.81 6.62 -9.01
N LEU A 50 -5.35 6.27 -7.85
CA LEU A 50 -6.61 6.82 -7.34
C LEU A 50 -6.50 8.32 -7.08
N VAL A 51 -5.44 8.77 -6.40
CA VAL A 51 -5.19 10.20 -6.17
C VAL A 51 -5.11 10.93 -7.50
N HIS A 52 -4.38 10.41 -8.49
CA HIS A 52 -4.26 11.02 -9.80
C HIS A 52 -5.62 11.18 -10.53
N VAL A 53 -6.48 10.17 -10.44
CA VAL A 53 -7.83 10.23 -11.01
C VAL A 53 -8.69 11.28 -10.30
N LEU A 54 -8.60 11.36 -8.97
CA LEU A 54 -9.31 12.37 -8.18
C LEU A 54 -8.82 13.79 -8.46
N ASP A 55 -7.51 13.99 -8.56
CA ASP A 55 -6.89 15.27 -8.93
C ASP A 55 -7.39 15.72 -10.32
N LYS A 56 -7.38 14.82 -11.31
CA LYS A 56 -7.91 15.10 -12.67
C LYS A 56 -9.41 15.40 -12.70
N ARG A 57 -10.19 14.85 -11.76
CA ARG A 57 -11.63 15.10 -11.66
C ARG A 57 -11.90 16.44 -10.98
N ALA A 58 -11.12 16.78 -9.96
CA ALA A 58 -11.20 18.06 -9.28
C ALA A 58 -10.77 19.22 -10.20
N ALA A 59 -9.74 19.03 -11.03
CA ALA A 59 -9.28 20.03 -12.00
C ALA A 59 -10.23 20.26 -13.19
N ARG A 60 -11.20 19.37 -13.41
CA ARG A 60 -12.22 19.49 -14.46
C ARG A 60 -13.51 20.16 -14.01
N ARG A 61 -13.62 20.51 -12.71
CA ARG A 61 -14.72 21.30 -12.14
C ARG A 61 -14.23 22.71 -11.88
#